data_AF-A0A3M1XBG4-F1
#
_entry.id   AF-A0A3M1XBG4-F1
#
_cell.length_a   1.000
_cell.length_b   1.000
_cell.length_c   1.000
_cell.angle_alpha   90.00
_cell.angle_beta   90.00
_cell.angle_gamma   90.00
#
_symmetry.space_group_name_H-M   'P 1'
#
loop_
_entity.id
_entity.type
_entity.pdbx_description
1 polymer ?
#
loop_
_entity_poly.entity_id
_entity_poly.type
_entity_poly.pdbx_seq_one_letter_code
_entity_poly.pdbx_strand_id
1 'polypeptide(L)'
;GNHVLMAAADFDPVLMDLFEIEVDYQSLEDSLPYRLYGAGWDDRIYLLPPTAGGAYFSTWDSRYVEARGRYGQRSTNVLEAFEGDGSIIFCTTPLLFSNYYLLQENTPEYLAGILALLPASGGPVYWDEYYKKENLARQRRRSRDRDESPGLLAYFMQQPALRWGLLLGAVSLLLYTLFEAKRRQRVIPVIEPLPNTTLEFTRTVGRLYFQRSDHHNLGSKRIKALLEHIRARYFLRTEVLDDAFIRALAGKSGLPEADIRLLCRHIDRFRQQDQVSENQLIELNQYIESFYRQAAR
;
A
#
# COMPACT_ATOMS: atom_id res chain seq x y z
N GLY A 1 -24.87 -37.93 -22.54
CA GLY A 1 -23.88 -38.37 -21.53
C GLY A 1 -23.34 -37.16 -20.79
N ASN A 2 -22.32 -37.35 -19.96
CA ASN A 2 -21.61 -36.24 -19.33
C ASN A 2 -20.46 -35.78 -20.22
N HIS A 3 -20.09 -34.51 -20.13
CA HIS A 3 -19.00 -33.93 -20.90
C HIS A 3 -17.98 -33.29 -19.96
N VAL A 4 -16.71 -33.56 -20.18
CA VAL A 4 -15.63 -33.15 -19.27
C VAL A 4 -14.52 -32.48 -20.07
N LEU A 5 -14.09 -31.30 -19.64
CA LEU A 5 -12.88 -30.65 -20.15
C LEU A 5 -11.74 -30.84 -19.14
N MET A 6 -10.65 -31.47 -19.57
CA MET A 6 -9.43 -31.64 -18.79
C MET A 6 -8.29 -30.86 -19.43
N ALA A 7 -7.82 -29.81 -18.76
CA ALA A 7 -6.65 -29.06 -19.17
C ALA A 7 -5.47 -29.37 -18.23
N ALA A 8 -4.42 -30.01 -18.75
CA ALA A 8 -3.24 -30.38 -17.98
C ALA A 8 -2.02 -30.56 -18.89
N ALA A 9 -0.82 -30.37 -18.35
CA ALA A 9 0.42 -30.66 -19.08
C ALA A 9 0.76 -32.15 -19.07
N ASP A 10 0.24 -32.88 -18.08
CA ASP A 10 0.42 -34.31 -17.86
C ASP A 10 -0.95 -34.91 -17.49
N PHE A 11 -1.28 -36.06 -18.06
CA PHE A 11 -2.50 -36.81 -17.74
C PHE A 11 -2.18 -38.13 -17.04
N ASP A 12 -3.18 -38.73 -16.38
CA ASP A 12 -3.00 -40.02 -15.72
C ASP A 12 -2.76 -41.14 -16.76
N PRO A 13 -1.73 -41.99 -16.60
CA PRO A 13 -1.41 -43.03 -17.57
C PRO A 13 -2.58 -43.99 -17.84
N VAL A 14 -3.37 -44.34 -16.81
CA VAL A 14 -4.48 -45.28 -16.98
C VAL A 14 -5.57 -44.70 -17.89
N LEU A 15 -5.79 -43.39 -17.78
CA LEU A 15 -6.75 -42.68 -18.63
C LEU A 15 -6.23 -42.54 -20.07
N MET A 16 -4.93 -42.33 -20.24
CA MET A 16 -4.31 -42.23 -21.56
C MET A 16 -4.28 -43.58 -22.28
N ASP A 17 -3.95 -44.66 -21.57
CA ASP A 17 -3.93 -46.03 -22.10
C ASP A 17 -5.33 -46.47 -22.59
N LEU A 18 -6.40 -46.00 -21.96
CA LEU A 18 -7.79 -46.31 -22.36
C LEU A 18 -8.11 -45.85 -23.80
N PHE A 19 -7.53 -44.73 -24.23
CA PHE A 19 -7.76 -44.13 -25.54
C PHE A 19 -6.53 -44.22 -26.47
N GLU A 20 -5.52 -44.99 -26.06
CA GLU A 20 -4.22 -45.13 -26.73
C GLU A 20 -3.58 -43.77 -27.04
N ILE A 21 -3.70 -42.80 -26.12
CA ILE A 21 -3.19 -41.44 -26.28
C ILE A 21 -1.74 -41.36 -25.76
N GLU A 22 -0.82 -40.85 -26.57
CA GLU A 22 0.53 -40.50 -26.13
C GLU A 22 0.74 -38.98 -26.14
N VAL A 23 1.49 -38.49 -25.16
CA VAL A 23 1.84 -37.08 -25.00
C VAL A 23 3.35 -36.91 -25.11
N ASP A 24 3.77 -36.08 -26.04
CA ASP A 24 5.16 -35.69 -26.26
C ASP A 24 5.37 -34.20 -25.98
N TYR A 25 6.64 -33.81 -25.86
CA TYR A 25 7.03 -32.45 -25.48
C TYR A 25 8.00 -31.87 -26.52
N GLN A 26 7.84 -30.59 -26.79
CA GLN A 26 8.77 -29.83 -27.62
C GLN A 26 9.10 -28.47 -26.98
N SER A 27 10.30 -27.95 -27.26
CA SER A 27 10.64 -26.58 -26.85
C SER A 27 9.82 -25.57 -27.67
N LEU A 28 9.22 -24.59 -27.00
CA LEU A 28 8.53 -23.47 -27.65
C LEU A 28 9.31 -22.19 -27.34
N GLU A 29 9.97 -21.64 -28.36
CA GLU A 29 10.79 -20.43 -28.22
C GLU A 29 10.05 -19.16 -28.64
N ASP A 30 9.04 -19.29 -29.51
CA ASP A 30 8.30 -18.17 -30.10
C ASP A 30 6.77 -18.37 -30.00
N SER A 31 6.03 -17.29 -30.24
CA SER A 31 4.58 -17.31 -30.42
C SER A 31 4.21 -18.19 -31.60
N LEU A 32 3.19 -19.04 -31.43
CA LEU A 32 2.76 -20.00 -32.45
C LEU A 32 1.31 -19.76 -32.87
N PRO A 33 0.97 -20.06 -34.15
CA PRO A 33 -0.41 -20.06 -34.59
C PRO A 33 -1.13 -21.28 -34.03
N TYR A 34 -2.28 -21.07 -33.40
CA TYR A 34 -3.22 -22.08 -32.92
C TYR A 34 -4.46 -22.09 -33.80
N ARG A 35 -5.04 -23.26 -34.00
CA ARG A 35 -6.29 -23.49 -34.74
C ARG A 35 -7.18 -24.43 -33.94
N LEU A 36 -8.49 -24.21 -34.02
CA LEU A 36 -9.49 -25.13 -33.50
C LEU A 36 -10.28 -25.71 -34.65
N TYR A 37 -10.80 -26.91 -34.43
CA TYR A 37 -11.65 -27.62 -35.35
C TYR A 37 -12.98 -27.99 -34.68
N GLY A 38 -14.08 -27.85 -35.39
CA GLY A 38 -15.43 -28.10 -34.88
C GLY A 38 -16.12 -26.86 -34.30
N ALA A 39 -17.41 -27.01 -34.00
CA ALA A 39 -18.28 -25.99 -33.40
C ALA A 39 -18.30 -24.62 -34.13
N GLY A 40 -17.94 -24.57 -35.42
CA GLY A 40 -17.95 -23.35 -36.24
C GLY A 40 -16.69 -22.48 -36.14
N TRP A 41 -15.59 -23.02 -35.61
CA TRP A 41 -14.32 -22.29 -35.38
C TRP A 41 -13.21 -22.65 -36.39
N ASP A 42 -13.52 -23.45 -37.41
CA ASP A 42 -12.55 -24.09 -38.32
C ASP A 42 -11.67 -23.14 -39.14
N ASP A 43 -12.14 -21.91 -39.41
CA ASP A 43 -11.47 -20.95 -40.30
C ASP A 43 -10.54 -19.95 -39.58
N ARG A 44 -10.42 -20.02 -38.25
CA ARG A 44 -9.70 -19.01 -37.45
C ARG A 44 -8.30 -19.47 -37.04
N ILE A 45 -7.36 -18.53 -37.10
CA ILE A 45 -5.97 -18.72 -36.65
C ILE A 45 -5.69 -17.74 -35.52
N TYR A 46 -5.29 -18.25 -34.37
CA TYR A 46 -4.99 -17.50 -33.16
C TYR A 46 -3.48 -17.46 -32.94
N LEU A 47 -2.86 -16.30 -33.09
CA LEU A 47 -1.44 -16.16 -32.73
C LEU A 47 -1.35 -16.02 -31.21
N LEU A 48 -0.86 -17.07 -30.54
CA LEU A 48 -0.76 -17.11 -29.08
C LEU A 48 0.71 -17.08 -28.65
N PRO A 49 1.03 -16.43 -27.52
CA PRO A 49 2.39 -16.37 -26.99
C PRO A 49 2.86 -17.74 -26.51
N PRO A 50 4.19 -17.94 -26.37
CA PRO A 50 4.73 -19.21 -25.96
C PRO A 50 4.17 -19.62 -24.61
N THR A 51 3.56 -20.80 -24.56
CA THR A 51 3.11 -21.44 -23.33
C THR A 51 4.23 -22.34 -22.82
N ALA A 52 4.56 -22.25 -21.53
CA ALA A 52 5.57 -23.13 -20.97
C ALA A 52 5.09 -24.59 -21.05
N GLY A 53 5.90 -25.46 -21.65
CA GLY A 53 5.71 -26.92 -21.60
C GLY A 53 5.58 -27.61 -22.95
N GLY A 54 5.13 -26.93 -24.02
CA GLY A 54 5.08 -27.48 -25.38
C GLY A 54 4.56 -28.92 -25.53
N ALA A 55 3.66 -29.33 -24.65
CA ALA A 55 3.08 -30.66 -24.66
C ALA A 55 2.09 -30.77 -25.83
N TYR A 56 2.12 -31.87 -26.56
CA TYR A 56 1.19 -32.16 -27.63
C TYR A 56 0.88 -33.66 -27.68
N PHE A 57 -0.30 -33.99 -28.18
CA PHE A 57 -0.71 -35.36 -28.45
C PHE A 57 -0.05 -35.85 -29.73
N SER A 58 0.72 -36.93 -29.63
CA SER A 58 1.46 -37.51 -30.76
C SER A 58 0.72 -38.68 -31.41
N THR A 59 0.07 -39.52 -30.60
CA THR A 59 -0.74 -40.67 -31.06
C THR A 59 -2.06 -40.75 -30.29
N TRP A 60 -3.07 -41.36 -30.92
CA TRP A 60 -4.40 -41.62 -30.35
C TRP A 60 -5.16 -42.62 -31.22
N ASP A 61 -6.15 -43.31 -30.64
CA ASP A 61 -7.06 -44.16 -31.40
C ASP A 61 -8.13 -43.34 -32.13
N SER A 62 -8.01 -43.23 -33.46
CA SER A 62 -8.93 -42.47 -34.30
C SER A 62 -10.36 -43.05 -34.38
N ARG A 63 -10.62 -44.23 -33.82
CA ARG A 63 -11.98 -44.80 -33.72
C ARG A 63 -12.86 -44.06 -32.71
N TYR A 64 -12.25 -43.52 -31.66
CA TYR A 64 -12.94 -42.90 -30.53
C TYR A 64 -12.46 -41.47 -30.25
N VAL A 65 -11.34 -41.06 -30.84
CA VAL A 65 -10.71 -39.77 -30.55
C VAL A 65 -10.54 -38.93 -31.81
N GLU A 66 -11.02 -37.68 -31.74
CA GLU A 66 -10.89 -36.70 -32.81
C GLU A 66 -10.01 -35.51 -32.39
N ALA A 67 -9.18 -35.04 -33.31
CA ALA A 67 -8.36 -33.85 -33.07
C ALA A 67 -9.19 -32.57 -33.25
N ARG A 68 -9.25 -31.77 -32.19
CA ARG A 68 -10.02 -30.51 -32.12
C ARG A 68 -9.17 -29.26 -32.07
N GLY A 69 -7.86 -29.38 -31.91
CA GLY A 69 -6.98 -28.21 -31.85
C GLY A 69 -5.55 -28.54 -32.17
N ARG A 70 -4.90 -27.64 -32.92
CA ARG A 70 -3.49 -27.74 -33.30
C ARG A 70 -2.78 -26.42 -33.13
N TYR A 71 -1.48 -26.50 -32.93
CA TYR A 71 -0.59 -25.35 -32.96
C TYR A 71 0.68 -25.62 -33.77
N GLY A 72 1.29 -24.55 -34.26
CA GLY A 72 2.48 -24.64 -35.11
C GLY A 72 2.22 -25.42 -36.40
N GLN A 73 3.18 -26.25 -36.81
CA GLN A 73 3.08 -27.00 -38.07
C GLN A 73 2.10 -28.18 -37.99
N ARG A 74 2.17 -29.03 -36.95
CA ARG A 74 1.33 -30.24 -36.81
C ARG A 74 1.08 -30.70 -35.37
N SER A 75 1.42 -29.92 -34.35
CA SER A 75 1.33 -30.35 -32.96
C SER A 75 -0.11 -30.23 -32.45
N THR A 76 -0.72 -31.35 -32.06
CA THR A 76 -2.13 -31.40 -31.60
C THR A 76 -2.20 -31.09 -30.12
N ASN A 77 -2.93 -30.05 -29.71
CA ASN A 77 -3.08 -29.68 -28.30
C ASN A 77 -4.47 -29.92 -27.74
N VAL A 78 -5.48 -30.14 -28.59
CA VAL A 78 -6.84 -30.46 -28.15
C VAL A 78 -7.33 -31.72 -28.83
N LEU A 79 -7.75 -32.70 -28.03
CA LEU A 79 -8.42 -33.93 -28.46
C LEU A 79 -9.81 -33.99 -27.83
N GLU A 80 -10.76 -34.61 -28.54
CA GLU A 80 -12.06 -34.99 -28.00
C GLU A 80 -12.21 -36.51 -28.13
N ALA A 81 -12.31 -37.19 -27.00
CA ALA A 81 -12.55 -38.64 -26.93
C ALA A 81 -14.02 -38.91 -26.61
N PHE A 82 -14.65 -39.77 -27.39
CA PHE A 82 -16.06 -40.12 -27.28
C PHE A 82 -16.23 -41.45 -26.54
N GLU A 83 -17.13 -41.46 -25.55
CA GLU A 83 -17.50 -42.66 -24.80
C GLU A 83 -19.02 -42.67 -24.60
N GLY A 84 -19.71 -43.56 -25.31
CA GLY A 84 -21.18 -43.58 -25.36
C GLY A 84 -21.77 -42.25 -25.83
N ASP A 85 -22.70 -41.68 -25.05
CA ASP A 85 -23.31 -40.37 -25.34
C ASP A 85 -22.53 -39.18 -24.74
N GLY A 86 -21.34 -39.41 -24.19
CA GLY A 86 -20.50 -38.40 -23.54
C GLY A 86 -19.20 -38.13 -24.30
N SER A 87 -18.48 -37.10 -23.88
CA SER A 87 -17.13 -36.83 -24.41
C SER A 87 -16.19 -36.25 -23.35
N ILE A 88 -14.90 -36.58 -23.50
CA ILE A 88 -13.81 -36.01 -22.72
C ILE A 88 -12.94 -35.19 -23.66
N ILE A 89 -12.84 -33.90 -23.39
CA ILE A 89 -11.97 -32.98 -24.13
C ILE A 89 -10.67 -32.85 -23.35
N PHE A 90 -9.56 -33.23 -23.97
CA PHE A 90 -8.23 -33.09 -23.41
C PHE A 90 -7.52 -31.88 -24.00
N CYS A 91 -6.88 -31.05 -23.17
CA CYS A 91 -6.13 -29.88 -23.58
C CYS A 91 -4.74 -29.87 -22.94
N THR A 92 -3.68 -29.95 -23.76
CA THR A 92 -2.28 -29.98 -23.27
C THR A 92 -1.73 -28.62 -22.82
N THR A 93 -2.50 -27.54 -23.03
CA THR A 93 -2.06 -26.16 -22.79
C THR A 93 -2.80 -25.49 -21.62
N PRO A 94 -2.70 -26.01 -20.38
CA PRO A 94 -3.44 -25.48 -19.22
C PRO A 94 -3.07 -24.05 -18.85
N LEU A 95 -1.85 -23.60 -19.18
CA LEU A 95 -1.39 -22.25 -18.87
C LEU A 95 -2.19 -21.17 -19.60
N LEU A 96 -2.77 -21.47 -20.76
CA LEU A 96 -3.66 -20.53 -21.47
C LEU A 96 -4.84 -20.10 -20.59
N PHE A 97 -5.33 -20.98 -19.72
CA PHE A 97 -6.43 -20.69 -18.80
C PHE A 97 -6.03 -19.86 -17.58
N SER A 98 -4.75 -19.51 -17.42
CA SER A 98 -4.30 -18.67 -16.30
C SER A 98 -4.62 -17.19 -16.53
N ASN A 99 -4.71 -16.43 -15.44
CA ASN A 99 -4.99 -14.99 -15.48
C ASN A 99 -4.03 -14.21 -16.38
N TYR A 100 -2.77 -14.66 -16.49
CA TYR A 100 -1.79 -13.99 -17.33
C TYR A 100 -2.12 -14.11 -18.82
N TYR A 101 -2.40 -15.33 -19.30
CA TYR A 101 -2.68 -15.57 -20.71
C TYR A 101 -4.10 -15.11 -21.11
N LEU A 102 -5.07 -15.14 -20.19
CA LEU A 102 -6.41 -14.59 -20.42
C LEU A 102 -6.42 -13.09 -20.77
N LEU A 103 -5.40 -12.33 -20.39
CA LEU A 103 -5.31 -10.90 -20.71
C LEU A 103 -4.63 -10.63 -22.06
N GLN A 104 -4.09 -11.64 -22.71
CA GLN A 104 -3.37 -11.49 -23.97
C GLN A 104 -4.34 -11.56 -25.15
N GLU A 105 -4.05 -10.78 -26.19
CA GLU A 105 -4.84 -10.73 -27.41
C GLU A 105 -5.05 -12.15 -28.00
N ASN A 106 -6.22 -12.38 -28.59
CA ASN A 106 -6.64 -13.66 -29.21
C ASN A 106 -6.83 -14.86 -28.26
N THR A 107 -6.25 -14.84 -27.05
CA THR A 107 -6.35 -15.96 -26.10
C THR A 107 -7.78 -16.17 -25.58
N PRO A 108 -8.54 -15.14 -25.14
CA PRO A 108 -9.92 -15.33 -24.68
C PRO A 108 -10.83 -15.97 -25.72
N GLU A 109 -10.67 -15.57 -26.98
CA GLU A 109 -11.49 -16.08 -28.08
C GLU A 109 -11.15 -17.54 -28.39
N TYR A 110 -9.87 -17.89 -28.40
CA TYR A 110 -9.43 -19.29 -28.52
C TYR A 110 -9.99 -20.16 -27.41
N LEU A 111 -9.92 -19.70 -26.15
CA LEU A 111 -10.48 -20.45 -25.02
C LEU A 111 -12.00 -20.56 -25.07
N ALA A 112 -12.70 -19.52 -25.55
CA ALA A 112 -14.14 -19.58 -25.79
C ALA A 112 -14.48 -20.66 -26.83
N GLY A 113 -13.66 -20.82 -27.87
CA GLY A 113 -13.79 -21.91 -28.85
C GLY A 113 -13.62 -23.29 -28.22
N ILE A 114 -12.63 -23.49 -27.33
CA ILE A 114 -12.46 -24.76 -26.61
C ILE A 114 -13.69 -25.04 -25.73
N LEU A 115 -14.19 -24.03 -25.02
CA LEU A 115 -15.38 -24.18 -24.18
C LEU A 115 -16.65 -24.45 -25.00
N ALA A 116 -16.72 -23.95 -26.23
CA ALA A 116 -17.84 -24.20 -27.14
C ALA A 116 -17.90 -25.65 -27.67
N LEU A 117 -16.84 -26.44 -27.49
CA LEU A 117 -16.87 -27.89 -27.74
C LEU A 117 -17.73 -28.63 -26.70
N LEU A 118 -17.89 -28.06 -25.50
CA LEU A 118 -18.84 -28.59 -24.53
C LEU A 118 -20.27 -28.26 -24.98
N PRO A 119 -21.23 -29.17 -24.80
CA PRO A 119 -22.61 -28.89 -25.17
C PRO A 119 -23.17 -27.75 -24.31
N ALA A 120 -23.99 -26.90 -24.94
CA ALA A 120 -24.69 -25.79 -24.29
C ALA A 120 -25.82 -26.24 -23.34
N SER A 121 -25.86 -27.51 -22.94
CA SER A 121 -26.90 -28.05 -22.07
C SER A 121 -26.78 -27.45 -20.67
N GLY A 122 -27.86 -26.80 -20.20
CA GLY A 122 -27.94 -26.06 -18.94
C GLY A 122 -27.91 -26.91 -17.65
N GLY A 123 -27.09 -27.96 -17.62
CA GLY A 123 -26.80 -28.74 -16.43
C GLY A 123 -25.87 -28.00 -15.46
N PRO A 124 -25.72 -28.51 -14.22
CA PRO A 124 -24.77 -27.96 -13.26
C PRO A 124 -23.33 -28.12 -13.76
N VAL A 125 -22.58 -27.02 -13.78
CA VAL A 125 -21.14 -27.02 -14.06
C VAL A 125 -20.40 -27.37 -12.77
N TYR A 126 -19.65 -28.46 -12.79
CA TYR A 126 -18.76 -28.85 -11.70
C TYR A 126 -17.34 -28.39 -12.02
N TRP A 127 -16.74 -27.62 -11.11
CA TRP A 127 -15.36 -27.17 -11.22
C TRP A 127 -14.51 -27.84 -10.15
N ASP A 128 -13.56 -28.68 -10.55
CA ASP A 128 -12.70 -29.40 -9.63
C ASP A 128 -11.25 -28.90 -9.71
N GLU A 129 -10.70 -28.51 -8.56
CA GLU A 129 -9.30 -28.12 -8.38
C GLU A 129 -8.55 -29.01 -7.38
N TYR A 130 -9.22 -30.03 -6.83
CA TYR A 130 -8.83 -30.75 -5.64
C TYR A 130 -7.45 -31.40 -5.75
N TYR A 131 -7.09 -31.93 -6.93
CA TYR A 131 -5.83 -32.63 -7.14
C TYR A 131 -4.63 -31.74 -7.55
N LYS A 132 -4.81 -30.41 -7.70
CA LYS A 132 -3.72 -29.49 -8.10
C LYS A 132 -2.52 -29.50 -7.11
N LYS A 133 -2.76 -29.78 -5.81
CA LYS A 133 -1.72 -29.76 -4.76
C LYS A 133 -0.89 -31.05 -4.69
N GLU A 134 -1.47 -32.19 -5.00
CA GLU A 134 -0.78 -33.49 -4.87
C GLU A 134 0.17 -33.73 -6.05
N ASN A 135 -0.20 -33.27 -7.24
CA ASN A 135 0.66 -33.34 -8.43
C ASN A 135 1.91 -32.49 -8.29
N LEU A 136 1.89 -31.32 -7.64
CA LEU A 136 3.12 -30.57 -7.30
C LEU A 136 4.09 -31.36 -6.42
N ALA A 137 3.60 -32.21 -5.52
CA ALA A 137 4.42 -33.08 -4.69
C ALA A 137 4.92 -34.32 -5.46
N ARG A 138 4.11 -34.87 -6.36
CA ARG A 138 4.48 -36.02 -7.23
C ARG A 138 5.42 -35.61 -8.38
N GLN A 139 5.25 -34.44 -8.98
CA GLN A 139 6.12 -33.89 -10.02
C GLN A 139 7.50 -33.58 -9.44
N ARG A 140 7.59 -33.02 -8.22
CA ARG A 140 8.85 -32.93 -7.45
C ARG A 140 9.52 -34.28 -7.20
N ARG A 141 8.76 -35.38 -7.12
CA ARG A 141 9.29 -36.73 -6.95
C ARG A 141 9.68 -37.37 -8.29
N ARG A 142 8.92 -37.17 -9.37
CA ARG A 142 9.25 -37.67 -10.72
C ARG A 142 10.44 -36.95 -11.36
N SER A 143 10.61 -35.64 -11.12
CA SER A 143 11.81 -34.89 -11.52
C SER A 143 13.09 -35.31 -10.77
N ARG A 144 12.98 -36.20 -9.77
CA ARG A 144 14.14 -36.79 -9.08
C ARG A 144 14.68 -38.04 -9.78
N ASP A 145 13.85 -38.71 -10.58
CA ASP A 145 14.16 -40.02 -11.20
C ASP A 145 14.46 -39.91 -12.70
N ARG A 146 14.25 -38.74 -13.32
CA ARG A 146 14.68 -38.47 -14.70
C ARG A 146 15.99 -37.69 -14.65
N ASP A 147 17.01 -38.18 -15.36
CA ASP A 147 18.38 -37.63 -15.48
C ASP A 147 18.40 -36.17 -16.02
N GLU A 148 17.88 -35.23 -15.24
CA GLU A 148 18.12 -33.81 -15.43
C GLU A 148 19.14 -33.38 -14.38
N SER A 149 20.35 -33.12 -14.86
CA SER A 149 21.44 -32.37 -14.23
C SER A 149 21.16 -31.98 -12.77
N PRO A 150 21.80 -32.62 -11.76
CA PRO A 150 21.54 -32.29 -10.37
C PRO A 150 21.68 -30.79 -10.19
N GLY A 151 20.58 -30.11 -9.82
CA GLY A 151 20.57 -28.66 -9.65
C GLY A 151 21.78 -28.23 -8.82
N LEU A 152 22.40 -27.08 -9.12
CA LEU A 152 23.73 -26.71 -8.64
C LEU A 152 24.03 -27.12 -7.19
N LEU A 153 23.11 -26.88 -6.25
CA LEU A 153 23.23 -27.28 -4.84
C LEU A 153 23.40 -28.79 -4.62
N ALA A 154 22.69 -29.63 -5.36
CA ALA A 154 22.86 -31.08 -5.34
C ALA A 154 24.24 -31.50 -5.86
N TYR A 155 24.75 -30.85 -6.91
CA TYR A 155 26.12 -31.06 -7.39
C TYR A 155 27.18 -30.67 -6.33
N PHE A 156 27.01 -29.51 -5.66
CA PHE A 156 27.89 -29.10 -4.57
C PHE A 156 27.88 -30.09 -3.38
N MET A 157 26.74 -30.74 -3.12
CA MET A 157 26.60 -31.74 -2.05
C MET A 157 27.20 -33.12 -2.39
N GLN A 158 27.31 -33.47 -3.67
CA GLN A 158 27.92 -34.73 -4.12
C GLN A 158 29.44 -34.74 -3.94
N GLN A 159 30.10 -33.59 -4.14
CA GLN A 159 31.55 -33.48 -4.00
C GLN A 159 31.95 -33.21 -2.54
N PRO A 160 32.74 -34.07 -1.88
CA PRO A 160 33.03 -33.95 -0.45
C PRO A 160 33.75 -32.64 -0.11
N ALA A 161 34.67 -32.18 -0.95
CA ALA A 161 35.41 -30.93 -0.74
C ALA A 161 34.48 -29.70 -0.78
N LEU A 162 33.56 -29.65 -1.76
CA LEU A 162 32.59 -28.57 -1.92
C LEU A 162 31.56 -28.56 -0.79
N ARG A 163 31.10 -29.74 -0.35
CA ARG A 163 30.21 -29.88 0.81
C ARG A 163 30.82 -29.29 2.07
N TRP A 164 32.08 -29.62 2.35
CA TRP A 164 32.80 -29.05 3.50
C TRP A 164 33.04 -27.55 3.33
N GLY A 165 33.34 -27.09 2.12
CA GLY A 165 33.45 -25.65 1.82
C GLY A 165 32.16 -24.88 2.14
N LEU A 166 31.00 -25.41 1.73
CA LEU A 166 29.69 -24.81 2.04
C LEU A 166 29.39 -24.84 3.55
N LEU A 167 29.66 -25.95 4.23
CA LEU A 167 29.45 -26.08 5.67
C LEU A 167 30.33 -25.10 6.46
N LEU A 168 31.63 -25.03 6.13
CA LEU A 168 32.57 -24.11 6.77
C LEU A 168 32.21 -22.65 6.46
N GLY A 169 31.78 -22.35 5.23
CA GLY A 169 31.30 -21.01 4.86
C GLY A 169 30.05 -20.61 5.66
N ALA A 170 29.07 -21.51 5.79
CA ALA A 170 27.87 -21.28 6.59
C ALA A 170 28.20 -21.09 8.08
N VAL A 171 29.08 -21.92 8.64
CA VAL A 171 29.54 -21.78 10.03
C VAL A 171 30.31 -20.46 10.22
N SER A 172 31.18 -20.10 9.28
CA SER A 172 31.92 -18.83 9.31
C SER A 172 30.99 -17.63 9.25
N LEU A 173 29.95 -17.66 8.41
CA LEU A 173 28.95 -16.61 8.32
C LEU A 173 28.15 -16.50 9.64
N LEU A 174 27.77 -17.63 10.22
CA LEU A 174 27.05 -17.69 11.49
C LEU A 174 27.92 -17.15 12.64
N LEU A 175 29.19 -17.52 12.70
CA LEU A 175 30.13 -16.96 13.67
C LEU A 175 30.34 -15.46 13.45
N TYR A 176 30.54 -15.02 12.19
CA TYR A 176 30.69 -13.61 11.84
C TYR A 176 29.50 -12.79 12.32
N THR A 177 28.28 -13.23 12.03
CA THR A 177 27.04 -12.55 12.45
C THR A 177 26.89 -12.52 13.97
N LEU A 178 27.20 -13.61 14.69
CA LEU A 178 27.17 -13.65 16.15
C LEU A 178 28.16 -12.65 16.80
N PHE A 179 29.38 -12.56 16.26
CA PHE A 179 30.38 -11.62 16.78
C PHE A 179 30.06 -10.17 16.42
N GLU A 180 29.57 -9.90 15.21
CA GLU A 180 29.19 -8.57 14.76
C GLU A 180 27.94 -8.06 15.48
N ALA A 181 26.96 -8.94 15.74
CA ALA A 181 25.77 -8.61 16.53
C ALA A 181 26.12 -8.23 17.98
N LYS A 182 27.15 -8.87 18.57
CA LYS A 182 27.59 -8.58 19.95
C LYS A 182 28.38 -7.27 20.07
N ARG A 183 28.99 -6.77 18.99
CA ARG A 183 29.88 -5.58 19.02
C ARG A 183 29.23 -4.26 18.60
N ARG A 184 27.91 -4.22 18.34
CA ARG A 184 27.20 -2.95 18.09
C ARG A 184 26.53 -2.45 19.36
N GLN A 185 27.16 -1.48 20.00
CA GLN A 185 26.55 -0.71 21.08
C GLN A 185 25.28 -0.04 20.53
N ARG A 186 24.13 -0.21 21.20
CA ARG A 186 22.84 0.36 20.75
C ARG A 186 22.99 1.87 20.50
N VAL A 187 22.48 2.35 19.36
CA VAL A 187 22.35 3.79 19.13
C VAL A 187 21.48 4.34 20.25
N ILE A 188 22.02 5.25 21.05
CA ILE A 188 21.23 5.96 22.05
C ILE A 188 20.28 6.87 21.24
N PRO A 189 18.95 6.66 21.31
CA PRO A 189 18.03 7.53 20.58
C PRO A 189 18.18 8.95 21.12
N VAL A 190 18.32 9.92 20.22
CA VAL A 190 18.26 11.34 20.57
C VAL A 190 16.81 11.64 20.92
N ILE A 191 16.51 11.75 22.21
CA ILE A 191 15.18 12.18 22.68
C ILE A 191 15.13 13.70 22.48
N GLU A 192 14.34 14.17 21.52
CA GLU A 192 14.11 15.60 21.35
C GLU A 192 13.43 16.15 22.62
N PRO A 193 13.91 17.28 23.17
CA PRO A 193 13.27 17.90 24.32
C PRO A 193 11.85 18.32 23.95
N LEU A 194 10.91 18.20 24.89
CA LEU A 194 9.54 18.65 24.64
C LEU A 194 9.54 20.12 24.20
N PRO A 195 8.89 20.48 23.09
CA PRO A 195 8.75 21.86 22.69
C PRO A 195 7.99 22.62 23.78
N ASN A 196 8.35 23.88 23.99
CA ASN A 196 7.66 24.73 24.96
C ASN A 196 6.28 25.12 24.40
N THR A 197 5.31 24.23 24.58
CA THR A 197 3.92 24.37 24.08
C THR A 197 3.23 25.64 24.58
N THR A 198 3.65 26.17 25.74
CA THR A 198 3.17 27.46 26.25
C THR A 198 3.62 28.62 25.35
N LEU A 199 4.87 28.59 24.89
CA LEU A 199 5.40 29.60 23.98
C LEU A 199 4.73 29.52 22.60
N GLU A 200 4.46 28.31 22.11
CA GLU A 200 3.76 28.10 20.84
C GLU A 200 2.31 28.57 20.89
N PHE A 201 1.60 28.24 21.98
CA PHE A 201 0.23 28.70 22.20
C PHE A 201 0.15 30.23 22.28
N THR A 202 1.02 30.86 23.07
CA THR A 202 1.06 32.34 23.21
C THR A 202 1.38 33.03 21.87
N ARG A 203 2.31 32.50 21.07
CA ARG A 203 2.58 32.97 19.71
C ARG A 203 1.37 32.84 18.79
N THR A 204 0.65 31.73 18.87
CA THR A 204 -0.52 31.46 18.02
C THR A 204 -1.66 32.42 18.32
N VAL A 205 -1.99 32.60 19.61
CA VAL A 205 -2.98 33.58 20.05
C VAL A 205 -2.54 34.99 19.66
N GLY A 206 -1.26 35.34 19.87
CA GLY A 206 -0.71 36.64 19.47
C GLY A 206 -0.85 36.90 17.96
N ARG A 207 -0.57 35.90 17.12
CA ARG A 207 -0.70 35.99 15.67
C ARG A 207 -2.15 36.19 15.23
N LEU A 208 -3.11 35.52 15.87
CA LEU A 208 -4.53 35.69 15.59
C LEU A 208 -4.98 37.14 15.85
N TYR A 209 -4.56 37.72 16.98
CA TYR A 209 -4.86 39.12 17.30
C TYR A 209 -4.15 40.10 16.36
N PHE A 210 -2.92 39.80 15.95
CA PHE A 210 -2.19 40.60 14.97
C PHE A 210 -2.88 40.61 13.61
N GLN A 211 -3.31 39.44 13.11
CA GLN A 211 -3.98 39.32 11.81
C GLN A 211 -5.36 39.98 11.76
N ARG A 212 -6.08 40.03 12.90
CA ARG A 212 -7.41 40.63 12.97
C ARG A 212 -7.37 42.17 12.95
N SER A 213 -6.23 42.78 13.29
CA SER A 213 -6.01 44.25 13.34
C SER A 213 -7.07 45.05 14.10
N ASP A 214 -7.76 44.42 15.07
CA ASP A 214 -8.79 45.06 15.89
C ASP A 214 -8.15 45.72 17.11
N HIS A 215 -7.49 46.86 16.86
CA HIS A 215 -6.69 47.58 17.86
C HIS A 215 -7.55 48.12 19.01
N HIS A 216 -8.78 48.55 18.72
CA HIS A 216 -9.72 49.04 19.73
C HIS A 216 -10.12 47.93 20.72
N ASN A 217 -10.45 46.73 20.22
CA ASN A 217 -10.78 45.57 21.07
C ASN A 217 -9.60 45.16 21.96
N LEU A 218 -8.39 45.11 21.40
CA LEU A 218 -7.19 44.72 22.12
C LEU A 218 -6.83 45.73 23.22
N GLY A 219 -6.87 47.03 22.92
CA GLY A 219 -6.61 48.06 23.92
C GLY A 219 -7.70 48.14 24.99
N SER A 220 -8.97 47.93 24.63
CA SER A 220 -10.07 47.84 25.60
C SER A 220 -9.86 46.72 26.62
N LYS A 221 -9.39 45.54 26.16
CA LYS A 221 -9.02 44.41 27.04
C LYS A 221 -7.83 44.75 27.94
N ARG A 222 -6.82 45.45 27.41
CA ARG A 222 -5.65 45.92 28.19
C ARG A 222 -6.06 46.90 29.29
N ILE A 223 -6.91 47.88 28.98
CA ILE A 223 -7.46 48.83 29.96
C ILE A 223 -8.26 48.09 31.03
N LYS A 224 -9.14 47.16 30.63
CA LYS A 224 -9.92 46.36 31.58
C LYS A 224 -9.02 45.59 32.55
N ALA A 225 -7.97 44.94 32.03
CA ALA A 225 -7.00 44.22 32.84
C ALA A 225 -6.24 45.14 33.82
N LEU A 226 -5.84 46.33 33.37
CA LEU A 226 -5.20 47.33 34.24
C LEU A 226 -6.13 47.77 35.37
N LEU A 227 -7.38 48.13 35.07
CA LEU A 227 -8.33 48.58 36.08
C LEU A 227 -8.72 47.47 37.05
N GLU A 228 -8.74 46.21 36.59
CA GLU A 228 -8.89 45.05 37.46
C GLU A 228 -7.69 44.89 38.39
N HIS A 229 -6.48 45.02 37.86
CA HIS A 229 -5.26 44.98 38.68
C HIS A 229 -5.27 46.09 39.74
N ILE A 230 -5.64 47.31 39.38
CA ILE A 230 -5.73 48.43 40.32
C ILE A 230 -6.76 48.15 41.41
N ARG A 231 -7.93 47.60 41.04
CA ARG A 231 -8.98 47.24 42.00
C ARG A 231 -8.51 46.13 42.95
N ALA A 232 -7.88 45.08 42.43
CA ALA A 232 -7.43 43.93 43.21
C ALA A 232 -6.24 44.28 44.13
N ARG A 233 -5.30 45.12 43.66
CA ARG A 233 -4.06 45.43 44.38
C ARG A 233 -4.19 46.60 45.35
N TYR A 234 -4.93 47.64 44.97
CA TYR A 234 -5.04 48.89 45.72
C TYR A 234 -6.43 49.10 46.36
N PHE A 235 -7.39 48.21 46.08
CA PHE A 235 -8.76 48.26 46.60
C PHE A 235 -9.48 49.56 46.24
N LEU A 236 -9.27 50.06 45.02
CA LEU A 236 -9.88 51.28 44.50
C LEU A 236 -11.02 50.98 43.53
N ARG A 237 -12.07 51.78 43.59
CA ARG A 237 -13.14 51.76 42.58
C ARG A 237 -12.63 52.41 41.30
N THR A 238 -12.82 51.74 40.18
CA THR A 238 -12.29 52.14 38.86
C THR A 238 -13.39 52.39 37.83
N GLU A 239 -14.62 52.63 38.31
CA GLU A 239 -15.77 52.99 37.47
C GLU A 239 -15.63 54.42 36.91
N VAL A 240 -15.13 55.36 37.73
CA VAL A 240 -14.92 56.77 37.39
C VAL A 240 -13.48 57.14 37.74
N LEU A 241 -12.73 57.66 36.76
CA LEU A 241 -11.31 58.03 36.90
C LEU A 241 -11.18 59.53 37.21
N ASP A 242 -11.80 59.99 38.29
CA ASP A 242 -11.82 61.39 38.70
C ASP A 242 -10.57 61.82 39.50
N ASP A 243 -10.47 63.11 39.84
CA ASP A 243 -9.36 63.63 40.65
C ASP A 243 -9.24 62.94 42.02
N ALA A 244 -10.34 62.43 42.57
CA ALA A 244 -10.32 61.66 43.82
C ALA A 244 -9.64 60.29 43.62
N PHE A 245 -9.96 59.59 42.53
CA PHE A 245 -9.30 58.35 42.13
C PHE A 245 -7.79 58.57 41.90
N ILE A 246 -7.40 59.64 41.19
CA ILE A 246 -5.99 59.94 40.89
C ILE A 246 -5.19 60.12 42.18
N ARG A 247 -5.69 60.93 43.14
CA ARG A 247 -5.04 61.14 44.44
C ARG A 247 -4.94 59.86 45.25
N ALA A 248 -6.02 59.08 45.29
CA ALA A 248 -6.06 57.81 46.02
C ALA A 248 -5.09 56.77 45.44
N LEU A 249 -4.98 56.71 44.11
CA LEU A 249 -4.04 55.83 43.44
C LEU A 249 -2.59 56.30 43.63
N ALA A 250 -2.31 57.61 43.55
CA ALA A 250 -0.98 58.16 43.81
C ALA A 250 -0.48 57.82 45.22
N GLY A 251 -1.33 58.05 46.23
CA GLY A 251 -1.00 57.75 47.62
C GLY A 251 -0.75 56.26 47.90
N LYS A 252 -1.40 55.36 47.14
CA LYS A 252 -1.26 53.90 47.34
C LYS A 252 -0.20 53.24 46.45
N SER A 253 0.07 53.81 45.27
CA SER A 253 1.05 53.29 44.31
C SER A 253 2.43 53.93 44.48
N GLY A 254 2.54 55.06 45.17
CA GLY A 254 3.79 55.79 45.34
C GLY A 254 4.23 56.58 44.10
N LEU A 255 3.40 56.64 43.05
CA LEU A 255 3.69 57.36 41.81
C LEU A 255 3.26 58.82 41.88
N PRO A 256 3.94 59.73 41.16
CA PRO A 256 3.51 61.12 41.03
C PRO A 256 2.09 61.21 40.43
N GLU A 257 1.27 62.10 40.98
CA GLU A 257 -0.09 62.35 40.46
C GLU A 257 -0.08 62.76 38.98
N ALA A 258 0.98 63.44 38.51
CA ALA A 258 1.13 63.84 37.12
C ALA A 258 1.14 62.65 36.16
N ASP A 259 1.81 61.55 36.54
CA ASP A 259 1.95 60.35 35.71
C ASP A 259 0.66 59.54 35.67
N ILE A 260 -0.03 59.43 36.82
CA ILE A 260 -1.34 58.78 36.90
C ILE A 260 -2.39 59.58 36.13
N ARG A 261 -2.35 60.92 36.22
CA ARG A 261 -3.24 61.82 35.46
C ARG A 261 -2.98 61.71 33.97
N LEU A 262 -1.73 61.53 33.54
CA LEU A 262 -1.40 61.28 32.13
C LEU A 262 -1.99 59.94 31.67
N LEU A 263 -1.79 58.86 32.44
CA LEU A 263 -2.36 57.54 32.16
C LEU A 263 -3.89 57.58 32.04
N CYS A 264 -4.58 58.20 33.00
CA CYS A 264 -6.06 58.29 32.99
C CYS A 264 -6.56 59.07 31.77
N ARG A 265 -5.92 60.19 31.41
CA ARG A 265 -6.27 60.95 30.19
C ARG A 265 -6.11 60.13 28.91
N HIS A 266 -5.07 59.30 28.82
CA HIS A 266 -4.87 58.42 27.67
C HIS A 266 -5.92 57.30 27.62
N ILE A 267 -6.33 56.77 28.77
CA ILE A 267 -7.42 55.79 28.89
C ILE A 267 -8.76 56.40 28.45
N ASP A 268 -9.09 57.59 28.92
CA ASP A 268 -10.35 58.26 28.58
C ASP A 268 -10.41 58.63 27.09
N ARG A 269 -9.30 59.13 26.53
CA ARG A 269 -9.19 59.40 25.09
C ARG A 269 -9.38 58.13 24.26
N PHE A 270 -8.76 57.02 24.67
CA PHE A 270 -8.89 55.74 23.97
C PHE A 270 -10.33 55.23 23.99
N ARG A 271 -11.04 55.37 25.12
CA ARG A 271 -12.44 54.93 25.27
C ARG A 271 -13.44 55.72 24.43
N GLN A 272 -13.10 56.95 24.03
CA GLN A 272 -13.96 57.81 23.22
C GLN A 272 -13.77 57.60 21.71
N GLN A 273 -12.82 56.76 21.30
CA GLN A 273 -12.48 56.52 19.89
C GLN A 273 -13.02 55.18 19.42
N ASP A 274 -13.94 55.19 18.44
CA ASP A 274 -14.47 53.95 17.83
C ASP A 274 -13.44 53.21 16.96
N GLN A 275 -12.48 53.96 16.40
CA GLN A 275 -11.35 53.41 15.63
C GLN A 275 -10.03 53.92 16.20
N VAL A 276 -9.11 52.99 16.40
CA VAL A 276 -7.81 53.24 17.03
C VAL A 276 -6.72 52.78 16.07
N SER A 277 -5.72 53.63 15.83
CA SER A 277 -4.55 53.26 15.03
C SER A 277 -3.55 52.40 15.83
N GLU A 278 -2.72 51.65 15.12
CA GLU A 278 -1.65 50.84 15.74
C GLU A 278 -0.75 51.67 16.66
N ASN A 279 -0.37 52.89 16.24
CA ASN A 279 0.46 53.79 17.04
C ASN A 279 -0.22 54.21 18.35
N GLN A 280 -1.54 54.49 18.32
CA GLN A 280 -2.30 54.84 19.53
C GLN A 280 -2.38 53.66 20.51
N LEU A 281 -2.50 52.43 20.00
CA LEU A 281 -2.46 51.22 20.82
C LEU A 281 -1.08 51.01 21.45
N ILE A 282 -0.01 51.22 20.68
CA ILE A 282 1.38 51.13 21.17
C ILE A 282 1.62 52.15 22.27
N GLU A 283 1.22 53.42 22.07
CA GLU A 283 1.34 54.47 23.08
C GLU A 283 0.57 54.10 24.37
N LEU A 284 -0.69 53.68 24.25
CA LEU A 284 -1.47 53.21 25.40
C LEU A 284 -0.73 52.09 26.15
N ASN A 285 -0.22 51.10 25.42
CA ASN A 285 0.49 49.98 26.04
C ASN A 285 1.79 50.45 26.75
N GLN A 286 2.52 51.40 26.18
CA GLN A 286 3.71 51.98 26.82
C GLN A 286 3.37 52.66 28.16
N TYR A 287 2.28 53.42 28.24
CA TYR A 287 1.82 54.02 29.49
C TYR A 287 1.41 52.98 30.53
N ILE A 288 0.68 51.93 30.11
CA ILE A 288 0.26 50.83 31.00
C ILE A 288 1.48 50.06 31.53
N GLU A 289 2.44 49.71 30.67
CA GLU A 289 3.66 49.00 31.06
C GLU A 289 4.60 49.87 31.90
N SER A 290 4.59 51.19 31.69
CA SER A 290 5.30 52.15 32.54
C SER A 290 4.71 52.16 33.95
N PHE A 291 3.38 52.19 34.07
CA PHE A 291 2.68 52.08 35.35
C PHE A 291 3.06 50.79 36.08
N TYR A 292 2.99 49.62 35.42
CA TYR A 292 3.36 48.35 36.07
C TYR A 292 4.82 48.31 36.53
N ARG A 293 5.76 48.82 35.73
CA ARG A 293 7.18 48.83 36.09
C ARG A 293 7.48 49.71 37.28
N GLN A 294 6.80 50.85 37.40
CA GLN A 294 7.05 51.79 38.48
C GLN A 294 6.26 51.42 39.76
N ALA A 295 5.05 50.86 39.62
CA ALA A 295 4.17 50.51 40.73
C ALA A 295 4.43 49.11 41.33
N ALA A 296 5.18 48.25 40.63
CA ALA A 296 5.62 46.93 41.13
C ALA A 296 6.89 46.98 41.99
N ARG A 297 7.47 48.17 42.18
CA ARG A 297 8.48 48.44 43.20
C ARG A 297 7.82 48.83 44.52
#